data_AF-A0AAW2LAC1-F1
#
_entry.id   AF-A0AAW2LAC1-F1
#
_cell.length_a   1.000
_cell.length_b   1.000
_cell.length_c   1.000
_cell.angle_alpha   90.00
_cell.angle_beta   90.00
_cell.angle_gamma   90.00
#
_symmetry.space_group_name_H-M   'P 1'
#
loop_
_entity.id
_entity.type
_entity.pdbx_description
1 polymer ?
#
loop_
_entity_poly.entity_id
_entity_poly.type
_entity_poly.pdbx_seq_one_letter_code
_entity_poly.pdbx_strand_id
1 'polypeptide(L)'
;MFKINVCLLLLLLSLLKFADAETWIRSGYWYSGSEFPVPDINSELFTHLVCAFAHINTSSHEINISPSDQPYMSTFTEIVRRKNPSAKTLLSIWAGANSSSTFYDMINQSLGRRAFIESSITAAREHGFMGLDLFDVFQVHLPI
;
A
#
# COMPACT_ATOMS: atom_id res chain seq x y z
N MET A 1 25.38 39.67 -20.79
CA MET A 1 25.57 38.46 -21.61
C MET A 1 25.54 37.13 -20.82
N PHE A 2 25.22 37.11 -19.51
CA PHE A 2 25.26 35.90 -18.66
C PHE A 2 23.89 35.21 -18.38
N LYS A 3 22.75 35.82 -18.75
CA LYS A 3 21.41 35.28 -18.42
C LYS A 3 20.96 34.09 -19.28
N ILE A 4 21.48 33.97 -20.51
CA ILE A 4 21.10 32.91 -21.46
C ILE A 4 21.57 31.52 -20.99
N ASN A 5 22.73 31.43 -20.32
CA ASN A 5 23.28 30.16 -19.86
C ASN A 5 22.48 29.51 -18.73
N VAL A 6 21.86 30.31 -17.85
CA VAL A 6 21.05 29.77 -16.73
C VAL A 6 19.73 29.20 -17.25
N CYS A 7 19.05 29.90 -18.17
CA CYS A 7 17.84 29.38 -18.81
C CYS A 7 18.12 28.12 -19.62
N LEU A 8 19.25 28.06 -20.34
CA LEU A 8 19.64 26.87 -21.12
C LEU A 8 19.98 25.69 -20.21
N LEU A 9 20.65 25.93 -19.08
CA LEU A 9 20.93 24.91 -18.07
C LEU A 9 19.66 24.39 -17.39
N LEU A 10 18.72 25.29 -17.05
CA LEU A 10 17.41 24.93 -16.50
C LEU A 10 16.55 24.18 -17.52
N LEU A 11 16.61 24.54 -18.81
CA LEU A 11 15.98 23.79 -19.89
C LEU A 11 16.62 22.39 -20.04
N LEU A 12 17.95 22.30 -20.03
CA LEU A 12 18.67 21.02 -20.08
C LEU A 12 18.31 20.12 -18.90
N LEU A 13 18.25 20.69 -17.68
CA LEU A 13 17.81 19.98 -16.47
C LEU A 13 16.35 19.54 -16.55
N SER A 14 15.48 20.30 -17.23
CA SER A 14 14.09 19.91 -17.47
C SER A 14 13.95 18.81 -18.52
N LEU A 15 14.84 18.79 -19.53
CA LEU A 15 14.90 17.77 -20.57
C LEU A 15 15.54 16.47 -20.06
N LEU A 16 16.41 16.54 -19.04
CA LEU A 16 16.94 15.38 -18.31
C LEU A 16 15.87 14.68 -17.44
N LYS A 17 14.67 15.25 -17.26
CA LYS A 17 13.61 14.65 -16.41
C LYS A 17 12.75 13.59 -17.08
N PHE A 18 13.02 13.18 -18.31
CA PHE A 18 12.31 12.08 -18.94
C PHE A 18 13.29 11.08 -19.56
N ALA A 19 14.02 10.36 -18.70
CA ALA A 19 14.28 8.97 -19.02
C ALA A 19 12.95 8.24 -18.82
N ASP A 20 12.42 7.67 -19.89
CA ASP A 20 11.22 6.82 -19.87
C ASP A 20 11.45 5.72 -18.82
N ALA A 21 10.86 5.89 -17.64
CA ALA A 21 10.93 4.90 -16.59
C ALA A 21 10.03 3.75 -17.05
N GLU A 22 10.67 2.70 -17.55
CA GLU A 22 10.04 1.46 -17.96
C GLU A 22 8.86 1.12 -17.02
N THR A 23 7.65 1.12 -17.56
CA THR A 23 6.37 1.18 -16.84
C THR A 23 5.97 -0.13 -16.13
N TRP A 24 6.91 -1.04 -15.95
CA TRP A 24 6.63 -2.41 -15.51
C TRP A 24 6.48 -2.48 -14.00
N ILE A 25 5.35 -3.02 -13.54
CA ILE A 25 5.12 -3.27 -12.13
C ILE A 25 5.82 -4.57 -11.74
N ARG A 26 6.93 -4.43 -11.03
CA ARG A 26 7.56 -5.51 -10.25
C ARG A 26 7.03 -5.40 -8.83
N SER A 27 6.05 -6.24 -8.47
CA SER A 27 5.41 -6.23 -7.15
C SER A 27 5.87 -7.42 -6.31
N GLY A 28 6.01 -7.21 -5.00
CA GLY A 28 6.24 -8.28 -4.02
C GLY A 28 5.33 -8.10 -2.81
N TYR A 29 4.96 -9.22 -2.18
CA TYR A 29 4.21 -9.22 -0.91
C TYR A 29 5.12 -9.58 0.24
N TRP A 30 4.91 -8.91 1.36
CA TRP A 30 5.50 -9.26 2.64
C TRP A 30 4.40 -9.36 3.69
N TYR A 31 4.39 -10.47 4.41
CA TYR A 31 3.40 -10.76 5.45
C TYR A 31 4.06 -10.65 6.82
N SER A 32 3.39 -10.00 7.78
CA SER A 32 3.89 -9.80 9.14
C SER A 32 4.12 -11.10 9.91
N GLY A 33 3.42 -12.17 9.58
CA GLY A 33 3.66 -13.50 10.12
C GLY A 33 4.73 -14.32 9.37
N SER A 34 5.45 -13.73 8.41
CA SER A 34 6.58 -14.40 7.76
C SER A 34 7.82 -14.39 8.65
N GLU A 35 8.68 -15.41 8.54
CA GLU A 35 9.97 -15.46 9.22
C GLU A 35 11.03 -14.55 8.58
N PHE A 36 10.67 -13.82 7.51
CA PHE A 36 11.60 -13.00 6.74
C PHE A 36 11.60 -11.54 7.25
N PRO A 37 12.71 -11.02 7.79
CA PRO A 37 12.75 -9.66 8.33
C PRO A 37 12.57 -8.58 7.25
N VAL A 38 11.78 -7.54 7.53
CA VAL A 38 11.61 -6.39 6.62
C VAL A 38 12.94 -5.76 6.18
N PRO A 39 13.95 -5.56 7.07
CA PRO A 39 15.24 -5.00 6.66
C PRO A 39 16.01 -5.83 5.62
N ASP A 40 15.72 -7.12 5.53
CA ASP A 40 16.41 -8.04 4.63
C ASP A 40 15.80 -8.04 3.22
N ILE A 41 14.65 -7.38 3.02
CA ILE A 41 14.05 -7.19 1.70
C ILE A 41 15.04 -6.42 0.82
N ASN A 42 15.38 -6.99 -0.34
CA ASN A 42 16.09 -6.27 -1.39
C ASN A 42 15.09 -5.48 -2.24
N SER A 43 14.74 -4.27 -1.80
CA SER A 43 13.69 -3.47 -2.44
C SER A 43 14.09 -2.88 -3.80
N GLU A 44 15.37 -2.94 -4.21
CA GLU A 44 15.83 -2.52 -5.54
C GLU A 44 15.26 -3.41 -6.66
N LEU A 45 14.88 -4.65 -6.32
CA LEU A 45 14.25 -5.59 -7.26
C LEU A 45 12.79 -5.25 -7.56
N PHE A 46 12.17 -4.38 -6.77
CA PHE A 46 10.74 -4.10 -6.82
C PHE A 46 10.46 -2.64 -7.15
N THR A 47 9.29 -2.43 -7.77
CA THR A 47 8.69 -1.09 -7.94
C THR A 47 7.61 -0.84 -6.91
N HIS A 48 6.90 -1.91 -6.51
CA HIS A 48 5.82 -1.89 -5.54
C HIS A 48 6.05 -2.99 -4.51
N LEU A 49 5.83 -2.70 -3.23
CA LEU A 49 5.88 -3.68 -2.16
C LEU A 49 4.63 -3.58 -1.30
N VAL A 50 3.96 -4.70 -1.10
CA VAL A 50 2.70 -4.77 -0.38
C VAL A 50 2.94 -5.36 1.01
N CYS A 51 2.52 -4.65 2.06
CA CYS A 51 2.61 -5.09 3.45
C CYS A 51 1.27 -5.66 3.90
N ALA A 52 1.28 -6.90 4.38
CA ALA A 52 0.10 -7.69 4.70
C ALA A 52 0.10 -8.12 6.19
N PHE A 53 -1.01 -8.11 6.93
CA PHE A 53 -2.35 -7.58 6.58
C PHE A 53 -2.85 -6.61 7.66
N ALA A 54 -3.64 -5.64 7.23
CA ALA A 54 -4.65 -5.00 8.08
C ALA A 54 -5.98 -5.75 7.98
N HIS A 55 -6.85 -5.58 8.96
CA HIS A 55 -8.13 -6.28 9.06
C HIS A 55 -9.30 -5.30 9.15
N ILE A 56 -10.52 -5.77 8.85
CA ILE A 56 -11.74 -4.99 9.04
C ILE A 56 -12.32 -5.33 10.41
N ASN A 57 -12.57 -4.32 11.23
CA ASN A 57 -13.25 -4.49 12.50
C ASN A 57 -14.69 -4.97 12.28
N THR A 58 -15.09 -6.02 12.99
CA THR A 58 -16.41 -6.66 12.80
C THR A 58 -17.59 -5.81 13.24
N SER A 59 -17.37 -4.82 14.10
CA SER A 59 -18.44 -3.96 14.65
C SER A 59 -18.46 -2.57 14.01
N SER A 60 -17.30 -1.93 13.84
CA SER A 60 -17.22 -0.58 13.29
C SER A 60 -17.05 -0.54 11.77
N HIS A 61 -16.62 -1.64 11.14
CA HIS A 61 -16.15 -1.70 9.75
C HIS A 61 -14.93 -0.83 9.45
N GLU A 62 -14.25 -0.32 10.47
CA GLU A 62 -13.01 0.43 10.33
C GLU A 62 -11.81 -0.51 10.18
N ILE A 63 -10.71 0.01 9.62
CA ILE A 63 -9.44 -0.71 9.59
C ILE A 63 -8.89 -0.89 11.00
N ASN A 64 -8.45 -2.12 11.26
CA ASN A 64 -7.80 -2.55 12.49
C ASN A 64 -6.45 -3.21 12.14
N ILE A 65 -5.38 -2.65 12.68
CA ILE A 65 -4.03 -3.24 12.64
C ILE A 65 -3.78 -3.86 14.01
N SER A 66 -3.41 -5.14 14.05
CA SER A 66 -3.17 -5.79 15.33
C SER A 66 -1.95 -5.17 16.05
N PRO A 67 -1.92 -5.12 17.39
CA PRO A 67 -0.74 -4.62 18.11
C PRO A 67 0.56 -5.36 17.75
N SER A 68 0.47 -6.64 17.37
CA SER A 68 1.62 -7.43 16.89
C SER A 68 2.12 -7.01 15.50
N ASP A 69 1.24 -6.50 14.63
CA ASP A 69 1.59 -6.06 13.28
C ASP A 69 2.03 -4.59 13.24
N GLN A 70 1.59 -3.80 14.22
CA GLN A 70 1.83 -2.36 14.31
C GLN A 70 3.31 -1.95 14.16
N PRO A 71 4.30 -2.62 14.79
CA PRO A 71 5.72 -2.27 14.64
C PRO A 71 6.21 -2.46 13.20
N TYR A 72 5.72 -3.47 12.51
CA TYR A 72 6.08 -3.73 11.12
C TYR A 72 5.42 -2.72 10.19
N MET A 73 4.11 -2.50 10.33
CA MET A 73 3.34 -1.58 9.49
C MET A 73 3.86 -0.14 9.58
N SER A 74 4.22 0.32 10.78
CA SER A 74 4.73 1.68 11.01
C SER A 74 6.11 1.95 10.42
N THR A 75 6.94 0.91 10.25
CA THR A 75 8.32 1.06 9.78
C THR A 75 8.55 0.55 8.36
N PHE A 76 7.60 -0.22 7.79
CA PHE A 76 7.74 -0.89 6.50
C PHE A 76 8.16 0.06 5.37
N THR A 77 7.41 1.14 5.19
CA THR A 77 7.68 2.12 4.13
C THR A 77 9.06 2.75 4.27
N GLU A 78 9.46 3.12 5.49
CA GLU A 78 10.76 3.72 5.73
C GLU A 78 11.88 2.74 5.38
N ILE A 79 11.81 1.50 5.87
CA ILE A 79 12.82 0.46 5.65
C ILE A 79 12.96 0.14 4.16
N VAL A 80 11.84 -0.07 3.46
CA VAL A 80 11.82 -0.32 2.01
C VAL A 80 12.51 0.81 1.25
N ARG A 81 12.22 2.06 1.60
CA ARG A 81 12.74 3.23 0.90
C ARG A 81 14.21 3.54 1.20
N ARG A 82 14.81 2.97 2.24
CA ARG A 82 16.25 3.08 2.50
C ARG A 82 17.10 2.48 1.38
N LYS A 83 16.67 1.32 0.83
CA LYS A 83 17.35 0.65 -0.29
C LYS A 83 16.80 1.09 -1.65
N ASN A 84 15.50 1.39 -1.75
CA ASN A 84 14.89 1.89 -2.99
C ASN A 84 14.00 3.10 -2.72
N PRO A 85 14.54 4.33 -2.77
CA PRO A 85 13.78 5.56 -2.47
C PRO A 85 12.55 5.81 -3.35
N SER A 86 12.50 5.16 -4.52
CA SER A 86 11.43 5.27 -5.53
C SER A 86 10.33 4.21 -5.39
N ALA A 87 10.56 3.17 -4.59
CA ALA A 87 9.57 2.11 -4.37
C ALA A 87 8.30 2.68 -3.74
N LYS A 88 7.15 2.21 -4.24
CA LYS A 88 5.83 2.52 -3.68
C LYS A 88 5.40 1.39 -2.76
N THR A 89 4.89 1.71 -1.58
CA THR A 89 4.37 0.70 -0.66
C THR A 89 2.85 0.73 -0.59
N LEU A 90 2.22 -0.43 -0.40
CA LEU A 90 0.78 -0.56 -0.24
C LEU A 90 0.45 -1.29 1.06
N LEU A 91 -0.63 -0.90 1.71
CA LEU A 91 -1.21 -1.64 2.83
C LEU A 91 -2.24 -2.63 2.29
N SER A 92 -2.02 -3.92 2.49
CA SER A 92 -3.00 -4.96 2.13
C SER A 92 -4.00 -5.17 3.26
N ILE A 93 -5.28 -5.19 2.90
CA ILE A 93 -6.40 -5.42 3.79
C ILE A 93 -6.98 -6.79 3.48
N TRP A 94 -7.10 -7.62 4.51
CA TRP A 94 -7.70 -8.95 4.41
C TRP A 94 -9.24 -8.84 4.29
N ALA A 95 -9.79 -9.19 3.12
CA ALA A 95 -11.23 -9.31 2.91
C ALA A 95 -11.77 -10.69 3.33
N GLY A 96 -10.93 -11.72 3.22
CA GLY A 96 -11.14 -13.08 3.73
C GLY A 96 -11.93 -14.02 2.82
N ALA A 97 -11.40 -15.24 2.66
CA ALA A 97 -11.98 -16.30 1.85
C ALA A 97 -13.34 -16.81 2.36
N ASN A 98 -14.23 -17.05 1.39
CA ASN A 98 -15.46 -17.86 1.38
C ASN A 98 -16.56 -17.67 2.44
N SER A 99 -16.36 -16.91 3.53
CA SER A 99 -17.45 -16.63 4.50
C SER A 99 -17.13 -15.50 5.48
N SER A 100 -16.25 -14.55 5.12
CA SER A 100 -16.02 -13.35 5.94
C SER A 100 -17.31 -12.52 5.98
N SER A 101 -18.16 -12.79 6.98
CA SER A 101 -19.39 -12.01 7.22
C SER A 101 -19.06 -10.53 7.28
N THR A 102 -17.95 -10.17 7.92
CA THR A 102 -17.51 -8.79 8.09
C THR A 102 -17.30 -8.04 6.77
N PHE A 103 -16.63 -8.62 5.79
CA PHE A 103 -16.42 -7.92 4.51
C PHE A 103 -17.75 -7.73 3.77
N TYR A 104 -18.59 -8.76 3.74
CA TYR A 104 -19.91 -8.69 3.12
C TYR A 104 -20.86 -7.72 3.83
N ASP A 105 -20.89 -7.75 5.15
CA ASP A 105 -21.65 -6.84 5.99
C ASP A 105 -21.20 -5.39 5.77
N MET A 106 -19.88 -5.17 5.70
CA MET A 106 -19.28 -3.87 5.39
C MET A 106 -19.73 -3.35 4.01
N ILE A 107 -19.63 -4.16 2.95
CA ILE A 107 -19.99 -3.70 1.59
C ILE A 107 -21.49 -3.52 1.41
N ASN A 108 -22.34 -4.26 2.12
CA ASN A 108 -23.80 -4.18 2.00
C ASN A 108 -24.40 -2.94 2.69
N GLN A 109 -23.67 -2.33 3.62
CA GLN A 109 -24.17 -1.18 4.39
C GLN A 109 -23.47 0.11 3.95
N SER A 110 -24.25 1.15 3.62
CA SER A 110 -23.66 2.44 3.21
C SER A 110 -22.78 3.07 4.29
N LEU A 111 -23.15 2.92 5.56
CA LEU A 111 -22.34 3.40 6.69
C LEU A 111 -21.07 2.55 6.87
N GLY A 112 -21.16 1.23 6.66
CA GLY A 112 -20.02 0.33 6.69
C GLY A 112 -18.98 0.67 5.62
N ARG A 113 -19.42 0.84 4.36
CA ARG A 113 -18.54 1.30 3.27
C ARG A 113 -17.86 2.62 3.58
N ARG A 114 -18.59 3.59 4.15
CA ARG A 114 -18.01 4.89 4.52
C ARG A 114 -16.93 4.73 5.58
N ALA A 115 -17.22 4.02 6.67
CA ALA A 115 -16.27 3.78 7.75
C ALA A 115 -14.99 3.08 7.25
N PHE A 116 -15.15 2.06 6.41
CA PHE A 116 -14.04 1.35 5.78
C PHE A 116 -13.18 2.26 4.88
N ILE A 117 -13.80 3.04 3.99
CA ILE A 117 -13.09 3.94 3.08
C ILE A 117 -12.32 5.01 3.86
N GLU A 118 -12.96 5.66 4.83
CA GLU A 118 -12.34 6.74 5.60
C GLU A 118 -11.18 6.22 6.45
N SER A 119 -11.39 5.13 7.19
CA SER A 119 -10.36 4.55 8.06
C SER A 119 -9.20 3.93 7.29
N SER A 120 -9.43 3.32 6.12
CA SER A 120 -8.35 2.75 5.29
C SER A 120 -7.45 3.83 4.70
N ILE A 121 -8.02 4.95 4.24
CA ILE A 121 -7.24 6.10 3.80
C ILE A 121 -6.41 6.64 4.96
N THR A 122 -7.01 6.83 6.14
CA THR A 122 -6.31 7.30 7.34
C THR A 122 -5.15 6.37 7.70
N ALA A 123 -5.38 5.06 7.81
CA ALA A 123 -4.36 4.09 8.14
C ALA A 123 -3.19 4.09 7.13
N ALA A 124 -3.48 4.15 5.83
CA ALA A 124 -2.45 4.23 4.80
C ALA A 124 -1.58 5.48 4.96
N ARG A 125 -2.20 6.65 5.23
CA ARG A 125 -1.49 7.91 5.40
C ARG A 125 -0.63 7.95 6.66
N GLU A 126 -1.17 7.48 7.78
CA GLU A 126 -0.45 7.44 9.07
C GLU A 126 0.81 6.58 9.02
N HIS A 127 0.78 5.49 8.26
CA HIS A 127 1.90 4.54 8.13
C HIS A 127 2.74 4.76 6.85
N GLY A 128 2.49 5.86 6.13
CA GLY A 128 3.26 6.28 4.97
C GLY A 128 3.05 5.45 3.69
N PHE A 129 2.05 4.57 3.64
CA PHE A 129 1.72 3.80 2.45
C PHE A 129 1.18 4.71 1.32
N MET A 130 1.55 4.38 0.08
CA MET A 130 1.14 5.10 -1.12
C MET A 130 -0.13 4.54 -1.76
N GLY A 131 -0.63 3.39 -1.29
CA GLY A 131 -1.83 2.77 -1.80
C GLY A 131 -2.42 1.74 -0.84
N LEU A 132 -3.58 1.24 -1.24
CA LEU A 132 -4.31 0.17 -0.57
C LEU A 132 -4.41 -1.02 -1.53
N ASP A 133 -4.35 -2.21 -0.96
CA ASP A 133 -4.62 -3.48 -1.63
C ASP A 133 -5.74 -4.20 -0.88
N LEU A 134 -6.64 -4.85 -1.60
CA LEU A 134 -7.74 -5.63 -1.01
C LEU A 134 -7.55 -7.09 -1.42
N PHE A 135 -7.13 -7.91 -0.46
CA PHE A 135 -6.75 -9.29 -0.69
C PHE A 135 -7.90 -10.25 -0.37
N ASP A 136 -7.99 -11.33 -1.16
CA ASP A 136 -8.93 -12.44 -0.93
C ASP A 136 -10.43 -12.08 -1.13
N VAL A 137 -10.72 -11.26 -2.15
CA VAL A 137 -12.10 -10.89 -2.54
C VAL A 137 -12.68 -11.95 -3.46
N PHE A 138 -13.43 -12.90 -2.91
CA PHE A 138 -14.19 -13.88 -3.70
C PHE A 138 -15.68 -13.55 -3.66
N GLN A 139 -16.38 -13.65 -4.81
CA GLN A 139 -17.84 -13.59 -4.86
C GLN A 139 -18.45 -14.88 -4.31
N VAL A 140 -19.20 -14.78 -3.21
CA VAL A 140 -20.12 -15.83 -2.80
C VAL A 140 -21.30 -15.77 -3.77
N HIS A 141 -21.47 -16.80 -4.60
CA HIS A 141 -22.74 -17.03 -5.28
C HIS A 141 -23.81 -17.20 -4.18
N LEU A 142 -24.58 -16.15 -3.92
CA LEU A 142 -25.80 -16.27 -3.14
C LEU A 142 -26.73 -17.20 -3.92
N PRO A 143 -27.24 -18.30 -3.35
CA PRO A 143 -28.31 -19.04 -3.99
C PRO A 143 -29.51 -18.10 -4.13
N ILE A 144 -29.98 -17.99 -5.38
CA ILE A 144 -31.15 -17.23 -5.81
C ILE A 144 -32.40 -17.75 -5.08
#